data_AF-A0A3L7TB86-F1
#
_entry.id   AF-A0A3L7TB86-F1
#
_cell.length_a   1.000
_cell.length_b   1.000
_cell.length_c   1.000
_cell.angle_alpha   90.00
_cell.angle_beta   90.00
_cell.angle_gamma   90.00
#
_symmetry.space_group_name_H-M   'P 1'
#
loop_
_entity.id
_entity.type
_entity.pdbx_description
1 polymer ?
#
loop_
_entity_poly.entity_id
_entity_poly.type
_entity_poly.pdbx_seq_one_letter_code
_entity_poly.pdbx_strand_id
1 'polypeptide(L)'
;MALKDSTLPKKLGFYFNYLENTDTEISNDAYKEFGNAGYKEFELAAKLFSREKVISWLKNSATPSFKMGLYASILGHCGKPEDAQILKQLLEDPEKQSASGIDGVFAAYAMLNPKEGWEYLIAVMKNPKKEFLFRYAGLRAVRFFLEFAPDLIPKKNLIEAIVLLLDQEDISDLAIEDMRKWKVWDQADKVLGLQEKDAYKKIPIVRRAVLRYALSCKGSAAADDFVKKQRLADAQGVMDAEELLKLEQPAPPAK
;
A
#
# COMPACT_ATOMS: atom_id res chain seq x y z
N MET A 1 27.01 23.21 9.87
CA MET A 1 27.58 23.16 8.50
C MET A 1 27.69 21.73 7.94
N ALA A 2 28.07 20.70 8.70
CA ALA A 2 28.31 19.34 8.18
C ALA A 2 27.10 18.59 7.56
N LEU A 3 25.87 18.86 8.00
CA LEU A 3 24.67 18.18 7.46
C LEU A 3 24.19 18.74 6.12
N LYS A 4 24.46 20.02 5.81
CA LYS A 4 23.87 20.68 4.64
C LYS A 4 24.28 19.98 3.34
N ASP A 5 25.54 19.57 3.26
CA ASP A 5 26.15 18.92 2.10
C ASP A 5 26.18 17.37 2.20
N SER A 6 25.53 16.79 3.21
CA SER A 6 25.46 15.34 3.40
C SER A 6 24.39 14.67 2.51
N THR A 7 24.63 13.41 2.15
CA THR A 7 23.65 12.58 1.43
C THR A 7 22.42 12.34 2.30
N LEU A 8 21.25 12.13 1.67
CA LEU A 8 20.00 11.88 2.41
C LEU A 8 20.10 10.69 3.39
N PRO A 9 20.72 9.54 3.04
CA PRO A 9 20.89 8.46 4.02
C PRO A 9 21.69 8.85 5.27
N LYS A 10 22.73 9.68 5.12
CA LYS A 10 23.51 10.18 6.27
C LYS A 10 22.70 11.17 7.12
N LYS A 11 21.88 12.01 6.48
CA LYS A 11 20.94 12.92 7.16
C LYS A 11 19.92 12.12 7.98
N LEU A 12 19.34 11.07 7.41
CA LEU A 12 18.44 10.17 8.14
C LEU A 12 19.14 9.48 9.32
N GLY A 13 20.40 9.08 9.16
CA GLY A 13 21.25 8.58 10.27
C GLY A 13 21.38 9.58 11.42
N PHE A 14 21.50 10.87 11.11
CA PHE A 14 21.48 11.93 12.13
C PHE A 14 20.10 12.05 12.79
N TYR A 15 19.03 12.22 12.01
CA TYR A 15 17.66 12.39 12.52
C TYR A 15 17.15 11.19 13.33
N PHE A 16 17.61 9.98 13.01
CA PHE A 16 17.31 8.77 13.79
C PHE A 16 17.61 8.94 15.29
N ASN A 17 18.67 9.68 15.65
CA ASN A 17 19.04 9.91 17.04
C ASN A 17 18.09 10.86 17.79
N TYR A 18 17.19 11.53 17.06
CA TYR A 18 16.25 12.51 17.60
C TYR A 18 14.80 12.02 17.56
N LEU A 19 14.52 10.84 17.01
CA LEU A 19 13.17 10.28 16.88
C LEU A 19 12.44 10.16 18.23
N GLU A 20 13.15 9.87 19.32
CA GLU A 20 12.59 9.81 20.68
C GLU A 20 13.20 10.91 21.58
N ASN A 21 13.50 12.08 21.01
CA ASN A 21 13.91 13.24 21.82
C ASN A 21 12.78 13.63 22.79
N THR A 22 13.14 14.07 23.99
CA THR A 22 12.19 14.53 25.01
C THR A 22 11.50 15.83 24.62
N ASP A 23 12.15 16.64 23.78
CA ASP A 23 11.52 17.77 23.11
C ASP A 23 10.68 17.27 21.94
N THR A 24 9.37 17.52 22.02
CA THR A 24 8.40 17.02 21.04
C THR A 24 8.52 17.69 19.68
N GLU A 25 8.98 18.94 19.61
CA GLU A 25 9.20 19.63 18.34
C GLU A 25 10.38 19.00 17.60
N ILE A 26 11.49 18.78 18.32
CA ILE A 26 12.67 18.10 17.77
C ILE A 26 12.33 16.68 17.30
N SER A 27 11.56 15.94 18.11
CA SER A 27 11.13 14.59 17.78
C SER A 27 10.22 14.55 16.55
N ASN A 28 9.28 15.49 16.44
CA ASN A 28 8.37 15.58 15.31
C ASN A 28 9.07 16.04 14.03
N ASP A 29 10.03 16.95 14.12
CA ASP A 29 10.81 17.38 12.96
C ASP A 29 11.71 16.26 12.45
N ALA A 30 12.37 15.53 13.34
CA ALA A 30 13.10 14.32 12.97
C ALA A 30 12.17 13.31 12.27
N TYR A 31 10.96 13.09 12.78
CA TYR A 31 9.97 12.19 12.17
C TYR A 31 9.57 12.64 10.75
N LYS A 32 9.34 13.95 10.53
CA LYS A 32 8.97 14.48 9.20
C LYS A 32 10.04 14.21 8.14
N GLU A 33 11.32 14.25 8.51
CA GLU A 33 12.42 13.96 7.58
C GLU A 33 12.35 12.53 7.02
N PHE A 34 11.88 11.55 7.81
CA PHE A 34 11.61 10.21 7.31
C PHE A 34 10.40 10.17 6.38
N GLY A 35 9.33 10.91 6.70
CA GLY A 35 8.14 10.99 5.85
C GLY A 35 8.39 11.64 4.48
N ASN A 36 9.39 12.51 4.39
CA ASN A 36 9.81 13.18 3.16
C ASN A 36 10.84 12.39 2.35
N ALA A 37 11.43 11.33 2.91
CA ALA A 37 12.47 10.57 2.26
C ALA A 37 11.91 9.61 1.20
N GLY A 38 12.60 9.52 0.06
CA GLY A 38 12.36 8.46 -0.92
C GLY A 38 12.68 7.09 -0.34
N TYR A 39 11.97 6.06 -0.80
CA TYR A 39 12.14 4.70 -0.29
C TYR A 39 13.58 4.18 -0.45
N LYS A 40 14.22 4.42 -1.61
CA LYS A 40 15.59 3.94 -1.87
C LYS A 40 16.59 4.52 -0.88
N GLU A 41 16.49 5.81 -0.58
CA GLU A 41 17.35 6.47 0.39
C GLU A 41 17.06 5.99 1.81
N PHE A 42 15.80 5.75 2.14
CA PHE A 42 15.38 5.16 3.41
C PHE A 42 15.95 3.74 3.61
N GLU A 43 15.83 2.86 2.62
CA GLU A 43 16.39 1.51 2.64
C GLU A 43 17.91 1.53 2.87
N LEU A 44 18.63 2.41 2.16
CA LEU A 44 20.07 2.58 2.34
C LEU A 44 20.42 3.11 3.73
N ALA A 45 19.62 4.04 4.26
CA ALA A 45 19.81 4.61 5.59
C ALA A 45 19.55 3.59 6.70
N ALA A 46 18.61 2.66 6.49
CA ALA A 46 18.23 1.68 7.50
C ALA A 46 19.39 0.83 8.01
N LYS A 47 20.42 0.62 7.17
CA LYS A 47 21.67 -0.08 7.53
C LYS A 47 22.50 0.67 8.60
N LEU A 48 22.22 1.94 8.84
CA LEU A 48 22.91 2.79 9.81
C LEU A 48 22.19 2.83 11.17
N PHE A 49 20.95 2.33 11.25
CA PHE A 49 20.11 2.46 12.44
C PHE A 49 20.38 1.32 13.42
N SER A 50 20.27 1.62 14.73
CA SER A 50 20.37 0.59 15.76
C SER A 50 19.07 -0.21 15.83
N ARG A 51 19.15 -1.48 15.45
CA ARG A 51 18.09 -2.48 15.60
C ARG A 51 17.57 -2.53 17.04
N GLU A 52 18.46 -2.53 18.02
CA GLU A 52 18.13 -2.65 19.45
C GLU A 52 17.29 -1.46 19.93
N LYS A 53 17.64 -0.23 19.51
CA LYS A 53 16.84 0.97 19.80
C LYS A 53 15.43 0.85 19.23
N VAL A 54 15.31 0.46 17.96
CA VAL A 54 14.02 0.34 17.27
C VAL A 54 13.14 -0.72 17.96
N ILE A 55 13.72 -1.87 18.31
CA ILE A 55 13.02 -2.91 19.09
C ILE A 55 12.54 -2.36 20.43
N SER A 56 13.36 -1.56 21.12
CA SER A 56 12.98 -0.97 22.41
C SER A 56 11.81 0.00 22.27
N TRP A 57 11.76 0.78 21.20
CA TRP A 57 10.65 1.71 20.92
C TRP A 57 9.37 0.96 20.55
N LEU A 58 9.46 -0.08 19.72
CA LEU A 58 8.29 -0.88 19.36
C LEU A 58 7.69 -1.66 20.54
N LYS A 59 8.50 -2.00 21.54
CA LYS A 59 8.04 -2.68 22.77
C LYS A 59 7.56 -1.71 23.85
N ASN A 60 7.82 -0.41 23.71
CA ASN A 60 7.43 0.58 24.70
C ASN A 60 5.97 0.97 24.51
N SER A 61 5.13 0.68 25.51
CA SER A 61 3.71 1.03 25.49
C SER A 61 3.47 2.55 25.46
N ALA A 62 4.43 3.36 25.92
CA ALA A 62 4.37 4.81 25.87
C ALA A 62 4.74 5.40 24.50
N THR A 63 5.24 4.60 23.56
CA THR A 63 5.57 5.11 22.22
C THR A 63 4.29 5.52 21.48
N PRO A 64 4.23 6.77 20.98
CA PRO A 64 3.05 7.27 20.29
C PRO A 64 2.66 6.40 19.09
N SER A 65 1.36 6.09 18.97
CA SER A 65 0.83 5.18 17.93
C SER A 65 1.23 5.61 16.51
N PHE A 66 1.27 6.91 16.22
CA PHE A 66 1.63 7.44 14.90
C PHE A 66 3.08 7.15 14.49
N LYS A 67 3.99 6.84 15.43
CA LYS A 67 5.39 6.51 15.14
C LYS A 67 5.62 5.02 14.87
N MET A 68 4.67 4.16 15.27
CA MET A 68 4.84 2.70 15.22
C MET A 68 5.06 2.21 13.79
N GLY A 69 4.35 2.77 12.80
CA GLY A 69 4.55 2.44 11.39
C GLY A 69 5.97 2.73 10.89
N LEU A 70 6.53 3.88 11.26
CA LEU A 70 7.92 4.23 10.91
C LEU A 70 8.91 3.27 11.58
N TYR A 71 8.75 3.01 12.87
CA TYR A 71 9.66 2.13 13.61
C TYR A 71 9.60 0.69 13.11
N ALA A 72 8.40 0.20 12.78
CA ALA A 72 8.25 -1.10 12.16
C ALA A 72 8.91 -1.14 10.77
N SER A 73 8.72 -0.11 9.96
CA SER A 73 9.36 0.00 8.64
C SER A 73 10.89 -0.04 8.76
N ILE A 74 11.46 0.70 9.72
CA ILE A 74 12.90 0.64 10.01
C ILE A 74 13.31 -0.79 10.38
N LEU A 75 12.58 -1.43 11.29
CA LEU A 75 12.87 -2.79 11.74
C LEU A 75 12.78 -3.80 10.59
N GLY A 76 11.87 -3.61 9.63
CA GLY A 76 11.79 -4.44 8.42
C GLY A 76 13.09 -4.46 7.60
N HIS A 77 13.87 -3.38 7.65
CA HIS A 77 15.12 -3.24 6.90
C HIS A 77 16.39 -3.55 7.70
N CYS A 78 16.42 -3.28 9.01
CA CYS A 78 17.60 -3.50 9.85
C CYS A 78 17.46 -4.67 10.83
N GLY A 79 16.26 -5.25 10.93
CA GLY A 79 15.93 -6.36 11.80
C GLY A 79 16.38 -7.71 11.25
N LYS A 80 16.02 -8.75 12.01
CA LYS A 80 16.31 -10.15 11.71
C LYS A 80 15.04 -11.00 11.85
N PRO A 81 15.02 -12.24 11.33
CA PRO A 81 13.82 -13.09 11.39
C PRO A 81 13.20 -13.24 12.78
N GLU A 82 14.00 -13.28 13.85
CA GLU A 82 13.48 -13.38 15.22
C GLU A 82 12.69 -12.15 15.69
N ASP A 83 12.88 -10.98 15.06
CA ASP A 83 12.14 -9.76 15.41
C ASP A 83 10.74 -9.73 14.81
N ALA A 84 10.45 -10.61 13.86
CA ALA A 84 9.15 -10.71 13.19
C ALA A 84 8.00 -10.90 14.20
N GLN A 85 8.26 -11.57 15.33
CA GLN A 85 7.28 -11.77 16.39
C GLN A 85 6.82 -10.44 17.03
N ILE A 86 7.67 -9.40 17.07
CA ILE A 86 7.30 -8.07 17.58
C ILE A 86 6.25 -7.44 16.65
N LEU A 87 6.48 -7.55 15.34
CA LEU A 87 5.59 -6.98 14.32
C LEU A 87 4.24 -7.71 14.30
N LYS A 88 4.26 -9.04 14.45
CA LYS A 88 3.04 -9.84 14.63
C LYS A 88 2.22 -9.39 15.83
N GLN A 89 2.85 -9.20 16.99
CA GLN A 89 2.17 -8.73 18.20
C GLN A 89 1.52 -7.36 17.99
N LEU A 90 2.17 -6.45 17.27
CA LEU A 90 1.59 -5.14 16.93
C LEU A 90 0.38 -5.23 16.00
N LEU A 91 0.38 -6.18 15.06
CA LEU A 91 -0.77 -6.42 14.18
C LEU A 91 -1.93 -7.09 14.93
N GLU A 92 -1.62 -7.90 15.95
CA GLU A 92 -2.62 -8.59 16.77
C GLU A 92 -3.22 -7.70 17.87
N ASP A 93 -2.57 -6.59 18.24
CA ASP A 93 -3.07 -5.60 19.20
C ASP A 93 -4.21 -4.75 18.59
N PRO A 94 -5.46 -4.89 19.09
CA PRO A 94 -6.60 -4.13 18.58
C PRO A 94 -6.44 -2.62 18.68
N GLU A 95 -5.73 -2.10 19.68
CA GLU A 95 -5.52 -0.66 19.85
C GLU A 95 -4.56 -0.10 18.79
N LYS A 96 -3.68 -0.95 18.25
CA LYS A 96 -2.69 -0.58 17.24
C LYS A 96 -3.17 -0.82 15.81
N GLN A 97 -4.20 -1.64 15.59
CA GLN A 97 -4.75 -1.93 14.25
C GLN A 97 -5.27 -0.67 13.52
N SER A 98 -5.69 0.35 14.26
CA SER A 98 -6.15 1.65 13.72
C SER A 98 -5.06 2.71 13.67
N ALA A 99 -3.81 2.37 14.04
CA ALA A 99 -2.72 3.33 14.06
C ALA A 99 -2.29 3.74 12.65
N SER A 100 -1.85 5.00 12.51
CA SER A 100 -1.22 5.47 11.28
C SER A 100 0.02 4.63 10.96
N GLY A 101 0.19 4.27 9.69
CA GLY A 101 1.35 3.51 9.20
C GLY A 101 1.33 2.01 9.51
N ILE A 102 0.18 1.43 9.88
CA ILE A 102 0.03 -0.01 10.16
C ILE A 102 0.35 -0.89 8.92
N ASP A 103 0.22 -0.36 7.70
CA ASP A 103 0.69 -0.97 6.46
C ASP A 103 2.21 -1.18 6.44
N GLY A 104 2.99 -0.27 7.04
CA GLY A 104 4.42 -0.45 7.25
C GLY A 104 4.73 -1.62 8.19
N VAL A 105 3.85 -1.91 9.15
CA VAL A 105 3.97 -3.09 10.04
C VAL A 105 3.69 -4.38 9.27
N PHE A 106 2.65 -4.41 8.43
CA PHE A 106 2.39 -5.54 7.52
C PHE A 106 3.60 -5.81 6.61
N ALA A 107 4.11 -4.76 5.96
CA ALA A 107 5.24 -4.86 5.06
C ALA A 107 6.48 -5.38 5.78
N ALA A 108 6.85 -4.77 6.91
CA ALA A 108 8.00 -5.18 7.71
C ALA A 108 7.87 -6.63 8.21
N TYR A 109 6.67 -7.08 8.57
CA TYR A 109 6.47 -8.45 9.04
C TYR A 109 6.76 -9.47 7.93
N ALA A 110 6.25 -9.23 6.73
CA ALA A 110 6.55 -10.05 5.55
C ALA A 110 7.99 -9.87 5.05
N MET A 111 8.69 -8.77 5.34
CA MET A 111 10.12 -8.65 5.07
C MET A 111 10.96 -9.54 5.99
N LEU A 112 10.65 -9.60 7.28
CA LEU A 112 11.41 -10.39 8.25
C LEU A 112 11.02 -11.87 8.27
N ASN A 113 9.76 -12.20 7.98
CA ASN A 113 9.27 -13.57 7.82
C ASN A 113 8.32 -13.65 6.61
N PRO A 114 8.84 -13.84 5.38
CA PRO A 114 8.05 -13.77 4.15
C PRO A 114 6.87 -14.73 4.10
N LYS A 115 7.01 -15.94 4.67
CA LYS A 115 5.94 -16.93 4.66
C LYS A 115 4.79 -16.51 5.58
N GLU A 116 5.05 -16.39 6.88
CA GLU A 116 3.99 -16.11 7.85
C GLU A 116 3.45 -14.68 7.71
N GLY A 117 4.30 -13.72 7.38
CA GLY A 117 3.88 -12.34 7.17
C GLY A 117 2.94 -12.20 5.99
N TRP A 118 3.23 -12.88 4.88
CA TRP A 118 2.34 -12.93 3.72
C TRP A 118 1.03 -13.66 4.03
N GLU A 119 1.09 -14.82 4.68
CA GLU A 119 -0.09 -15.58 5.10
C GLU A 119 -1.02 -14.75 6.01
N TYR A 120 -0.45 -14.00 6.97
CA TYR A 120 -1.20 -13.11 7.85
C TYR A 120 -1.85 -11.95 7.08
N LEU A 121 -1.10 -11.27 6.21
CA LEU A 121 -1.61 -10.19 5.36
C LEU A 121 -2.80 -10.66 4.53
N ILE A 122 -2.69 -11.83 3.87
CA ILE A 122 -3.77 -12.42 3.09
C ILE A 122 -4.98 -12.77 3.96
N ALA A 123 -4.75 -13.32 5.16
CA ALA A 123 -5.83 -13.65 6.09
C ALA A 123 -6.63 -12.42 6.54
N VAL A 124 -5.96 -11.27 6.69
CA VAL A 124 -6.63 -9.98 6.97
C VAL A 124 -7.41 -9.51 5.75
N MET A 125 -6.75 -9.39 4.59
CA MET A 125 -7.36 -8.81 3.38
C MET A 125 -8.60 -9.57 2.93
N LYS A 126 -8.61 -10.91 3.02
CA LYS A 126 -9.75 -11.74 2.57
C LYS A 126 -10.94 -11.74 3.53
N ASN A 127 -10.81 -11.18 4.74
CA ASN A 127 -11.82 -11.26 5.78
C ASN A 127 -12.69 -9.98 5.80
N PRO A 128 -13.89 -9.98 5.19
CA PRO A 128 -14.74 -8.79 5.14
C PRO A 128 -15.24 -8.32 6.52
N LYS A 129 -15.09 -9.14 7.58
CA LYS A 129 -15.40 -8.76 8.96
C LYS A 129 -14.31 -7.93 9.64
N LYS A 130 -13.11 -7.83 9.03
CA LYS A 130 -12.06 -6.94 9.52
C LYS A 130 -12.37 -5.51 9.10
N GLU A 131 -12.02 -4.57 9.98
CA GLU A 131 -12.17 -3.14 9.75
C GLU A 131 -11.59 -2.72 8.40
N PHE A 132 -12.32 -1.84 7.69
CA PHE A 132 -11.94 -1.37 6.37
C PHE A 132 -10.51 -0.83 6.36
N LEU A 133 -10.15 0.02 7.32
CA LEU A 133 -8.82 0.64 7.41
C LEU A 133 -7.70 -0.40 7.57
N PHE A 134 -7.96 -1.51 8.26
CA PHE A 134 -6.97 -2.56 8.46
C PHE A 134 -6.79 -3.43 7.20
N ARG A 135 -7.89 -3.74 6.48
CA ARG A 135 -7.82 -4.37 5.15
C ARG A 135 -7.13 -3.46 4.13
N TYR A 136 -7.46 -2.17 4.15
CA TYR A 136 -6.84 -1.18 3.28
C TYR A 136 -5.34 -1.04 3.54
N ALA A 137 -4.91 -1.11 4.79
CA ALA A 137 -3.48 -1.17 5.12
C ALA A 137 -2.79 -2.42 4.53
N GLY A 138 -3.45 -3.58 4.56
CA GLY A 138 -2.99 -4.77 3.85
C GLY A 138 -2.82 -4.52 2.34
N LEU A 139 -3.79 -3.87 1.69
CA LEU A 139 -3.70 -3.48 0.28
C LEU A 139 -2.51 -2.52 0.03
N ARG A 140 -2.27 -1.54 0.91
CA ARG A 140 -1.11 -0.65 0.80
C ARG A 140 0.22 -1.41 0.92
N ALA A 141 0.30 -2.42 1.78
CA ALA A 141 1.48 -3.29 1.84
C ALA A 141 1.68 -4.10 0.54
N VAL A 142 0.61 -4.59 -0.11
CA VAL A 142 0.72 -5.24 -1.42
C VAL A 142 1.25 -4.27 -2.49
N ARG A 143 0.76 -3.03 -2.51
CA ARG A 143 1.25 -1.97 -3.41
C ARG A 143 2.74 -1.71 -3.20
N PHE A 144 3.16 -1.64 -1.94
CA PHE A 144 4.56 -1.49 -1.57
C PHE A 144 5.43 -2.62 -2.13
N PHE A 145 5.03 -3.89 -1.97
CA PHE A 145 5.82 -5.01 -2.49
C PHE A 145 5.93 -4.97 -4.02
N LEU A 146 4.87 -4.58 -4.72
CA LEU A 146 4.93 -4.47 -6.17
C LEU A 146 5.91 -3.39 -6.63
N GLU A 147 5.91 -2.24 -5.97
CA GLU A 147 6.70 -1.07 -6.37
C GLU A 147 8.16 -1.15 -5.93
N PHE A 148 8.40 -1.63 -4.71
CA PHE A 148 9.66 -1.44 -4.02
C PHE A 148 10.39 -2.74 -3.64
N ALA A 149 9.67 -3.86 -3.55
CA ALA A 149 10.26 -5.16 -3.18
C ALA A 149 9.74 -6.33 -4.06
N PRO A 150 9.83 -6.22 -5.40
CA PRO A 150 9.24 -7.19 -6.33
C PRO A 150 9.88 -8.59 -6.26
N ASP A 151 11.09 -8.69 -5.73
CA ASP A 151 11.83 -9.96 -5.59
C ASP A 151 11.42 -10.74 -4.34
N LEU A 152 10.76 -10.10 -3.38
CA LEU A 152 10.39 -10.73 -2.11
C LEU A 152 9.10 -11.56 -2.24
N ILE A 153 8.11 -11.02 -2.94
CA ILE A 153 6.81 -11.67 -3.17
C ILE A 153 6.57 -11.75 -4.68
N PRO A 154 6.39 -12.95 -5.26
CA PRO A 154 6.15 -13.09 -6.69
C PRO A 154 4.96 -12.25 -7.15
N LYS A 155 5.11 -11.54 -8.28
CA LYS A 155 4.05 -10.69 -8.85
C LYS A 155 2.69 -11.41 -8.97
N LYS A 156 2.70 -12.70 -9.30
CA LYS A 156 1.49 -13.52 -9.35
C LYS A 156 0.73 -13.52 -8.01
N ASN A 157 1.44 -13.69 -6.89
CA ASN A 157 0.85 -13.69 -5.55
C ASN A 157 0.29 -12.31 -5.20
N LEU A 158 0.97 -11.22 -5.60
CA LEU A 158 0.47 -9.86 -5.42
C LEU A 158 -0.85 -9.63 -6.17
N ILE A 159 -0.95 -10.14 -7.40
CA ILE A 159 -2.18 -10.09 -8.19
C ILE A 159 -3.29 -10.95 -7.56
N GLU A 160 -2.96 -12.14 -7.06
CA GLU A 160 -3.93 -12.98 -6.35
C GLU A 160 -4.47 -12.26 -5.10
N ALA A 161 -3.62 -11.53 -4.36
CA ALA A 161 -4.02 -10.78 -3.17
C ALA A 161 -5.06 -9.68 -3.46
N ILE A 162 -4.85 -8.89 -4.52
CA ILE A 162 -5.81 -7.84 -4.91
C ILE A 162 -7.11 -8.43 -5.45
N VAL A 163 -7.06 -9.58 -6.13
CA VAL A 163 -8.26 -10.25 -6.66
C VAL A 163 -9.20 -10.69 -5.53
N LEU A 164 -8.69 -11.03 -4.34
CA LEU A 164 -9.50 -11.39 -3.16
C LEU A 164 -10.43 -10.25 -2.69
N LEU A 165 -10.13 -9.01 -3.08
CA LEU A 165 -10.91 -7.83 -2.69
C LEU A 165 -12.10 -7.56 -3.63
N LEU A 166 -12.19 -8.24 -4.78
CA LEU A 166 -13.24 -7.96 -5.77
C LEU A 166 -14.65 -8.26 -5.26
N ASP A 167 -14.80 -9.26 -4.38
CA ASP A 167 -16.09 -9.61 -3.77
C ASP A 167 -16.43 -8.77 -2.52
N GLN A 168 -15.63 -7.76 -2.19
CA GLN A 168 -15.82 -6.90 -1.01
C GLN A 168 -16.27 -5.50 -1.44
N GLU A 169 -17.54 -5.19 -1.19
CA GLU A 169 -18.21 -4.03 -1.79
C GLU A 169 -17.55 -2.68 -1.45
N ASP A 170 -16.97 -2.56 -0.25
CA ASP A 170 -16.41 -1.33 0.28
C ASP A 170 -14.96 -1.03 -0.14
N ILE A 171 -14.29 -1.97 -0.81
CA ILE A 171 -12.87 -1.85 -1.20
C ILE A 171 -12.61 -2.30 -2.65
N SER A 172 -13.55 -2.98 -3.30
CA SER A 172 -13.40 -3.55 -4.64
C SER A 172 -12.99 -2.52 -5.71
N ASP A 173 -13.45 -1.27 -5.62
CA ASP A 173 -13.08 -0.20 -6.54
C ASP A 173 -11.56 0.08 -6.52
N LEU A 174 -10.95 0.06 -5.34
CA LEU A 174 -9.51 0.25 -5.18
C LEU A 174 -8.71 -0.88 -5.83
N ALA A 175 -9.17 -2.12 -5.67
CA ALA A 175 -8.54 -3.29 -6.29
C ALA A 175 -8.66 -3.26 -7.83
N ILE A 176 -9.80 -2.84 -8.37
CA ILE A 176 -10.00 -2.68 -9.81
C ILE A 176 -9.09 -1.58 -10.37
N GLU A 177 -8.97 -0.45 -9.68
CA GLU A 177 -8.08 0.63 -10.08
C GLU A 177 -6.60 0.24 -10.02
N ASP A 178 -6.19 -0.55 -9.01
CA ASP A 178 -4.83 -1.09 -8.94
C ASP A 178 -4.57 -2.04 -10.10
N MET A 179 -5.47 -2.99 -10.38
CA MET A 179 -5.35 -3.88 -11.55
C MET A 179 -5.27 -3.10 -12.87
N ARG A 180 -6.04 -2.02 -13.02
CA ARG A 180 -5.99 -1.13 -14.18
C ARG A 180 -4.62 -0.47 -14.32
N LYS A 181 -4.12 0.15 -13.24
CA LYS A 181 -2.83 0.85 -13.23
C LYS A 181 -1.66 -0.12 -13.47
N TRP A 182 -1.78 -1.35 -12.97
CA TRP A 182 -0.78 -2.40 -13.11
C TRP A 182 -0.90 -3.22 -14.40
N LYS A 183 -1.88 -2.89 -15.24
CA LYS A 183 -2.14 -3.53 -16.54
C LYS A 183 -2.40 -5.03 -16.43
N VAL A 184 -3.14 -5.44 -15.40
CA VAL A 184 -3.51 -6.83 -15.11
C VAL A 184 -4.74 -7.19 -15.94
N TRP A 185 -4.55 -7.45 -17.24
CA TRP A 185 -5.63 -7.70 -18.22
C TRP A 185 -6.11 -9.15 -18.25
N ASP A 186 -5.30 -10.08 -17.76
CA ASP A 186 -5.65 -11.51 -17.61
C ASP A 186 -6.76 -11.76 -16.59
N GLN A 187 -7.14 -10.74 -15.81
CA GLN A 187 -8.27 -10.79 -14.86
C GLN A 187 -9.53 -10.06 -15.37
N ALA A 188 -9.57 -9.67 -16.66
CA ALA A 188 -10.68 -8.89 -17.22
C ALA A 188 -12.04 -9.55 -17.01
N ASP A 189 -12.14 -10.87 -17.19
CA ASP A 189 -13.40 -11.60 -17.00
C ASP A 189 -13.93 -11.48 -15.56
N LYS A 190 -13.04 -11.48 -14.56
CA LYS A 190 -13.45 -11.30 -13.15
C LYS A 190 -13.93 -9.88 -12.88
N VAL A 191 -13.24 -8.88 -13.44
CA VAL A 191 -13.60 -7.47 -13.27
C VAL A 191 -14.93 -7.16 -13.95
N LEU A 192 -15.12 -7.61 -15.20
CA LEU A 192 -16.36 -7.40 -15.94
C LEU A 192 -17.52 -8.21 -15.36
N GLY A 193 -17.25 -9.40 -14.82
CA GLY A 193 -18.24 -10.22 -14.12
C GLY A 193 -18.84 -9.57 -12.87
N LEU A 194 -18.22 -8.50 -12.33
CA LEU A 194 -18.78 -7.73 -11.23
C LEU A 194 -20.11 -7.08 -11.56
N GLN A 195 -20.46 -6.91 -12.84
CA GLN A 195 -21.78 -6.42 -13.27
C GLN A 195 -22.95 -7.18 -12.62
N GLU A 196 -22.74 -8.46 -12.31
CA GLU A 196 -23.76 -9.30 -11.68
C GLU A 196 -23.88 -9.13 -10.17
N LYS A 197 -22.91 -8.44 -9.54
CA LYS A 197 -22.81 -8.27 -8.09
C LYS A 197 -23.51 -7.00 -7.60
N ASP A 198 -23.94 -7.03 -6.34
CA ASP A 198 -24.59 -5.90 -5.67
C ASP A 198 -23.69 -4.67 -5.59
N ALA A 199 -22.40 -4.84 -5.32
CA ALA A 199 -21.40 -3.78 -5.38
C ALA A 199 -21.51 -2.94 -6.66
N TYR A 200 -21.52 -3.57 -7.84
CA TYR A 200 -21.67 -2.85 -9.10
C TYR A 200 -23.07 -2.22 -9.24
N LYS A 201 -24.13 -2.96 -8.91
CA LYS A 201 -25.52 -2.50 -9.07
C LYS A 201 -25.84 -1.30 -8.18
N LYS A 202 -25.28 -1.23 -6.97
CA LYS A 202 -25.63 -0.25 -5.94
C LYS A 202 -24.60 0.88 -5.79
N ILE A 203 -23.32 0.62 -6.05
CA ILE A 203 -22.23 1.54 -5.70
C ILE A 203 -21.66 2.21 -6.97
N PRO A 204 -21.89 3.53 -7.18
CA PRO A 204 -21.43 4.23 -8.38
C PRO A 204 -19.91 4.20 -8.58
N ILE A 205 -19.12 4.26 -7.51
CA ILE A 205 -17.65 4.26 -7.61
C ILE A 205 -17.12 2.92 -8.15
N VAL A 206 -17.75 1.80 -7.81
CA VAL A 206 -17.42 0.47 -8.35
C VAL A 206 -17.73 0.41 -9.84
N ARG A 207 -18.89 0.90 -10.29
CA ARG A 207 -19.23 0.96 -11.73
C ARG A 207 -18.21 1.77 -12.52
N ARG A 208 -17.83 2.94 -11.99
CA ARG A 208 -16.82 3.80 -12.60
C ARG A 208 -15.47 3.10 -12.68
N ALA A 209 -15.04 2.39 -11.64
CA ALA A 209 -13.80 1.63 -11.65
C ALA A 209 -13.81 0.52 -12.73
N VAL A 210 -14.90 -0.25 -12.84
CA VAL A 210 -15.06 -1.28 -13.90
C VAL A 210 -15.02 -0.64 -15.30
N LEU A 211 -15.73 0.48 -15.51
CA LEU A 211 -15.71 1.19 -16.78
C LEU A 211 -14.31 1.68 -17.14
N ARG A 212 -13.59 2.28 -16.20
CA ARG A 212 -12.22 2.76 -16.42
C ARG A 212 -11.24 1.62 -16.70
N TYR A 213 -11.41 0.49 -16.03
CA TYR A 213 -10.66 -0.74 -16.33
C TYR A 213 -10.93 -1.19 -17.77
N ALA A 214 -12.20 -1.32 -18.17
CA ALA A 214 -12.59 -1.74 -19.51
C ALA A 214 -12.07 -0.80 -20.60
N LEU A 215 -12.18 0.52 -20.41
CA LEU A 215 -11.63 1.55 -21.32
C LEU A 215 -10.10 1.45 -21.47
N SER A 216 -9.40 0.94 -20.46
CA SER A 216 -7.93 0.78 -20.47
C SER A 216 -7.48 -0.58 -21.02
N CYS A 217 -8.34 -1.60 -20.94
CA CYS A 217 -8.04 -2.99 -21.27
C CYS A 217 -8.12 -3.26 -22.79
N LYS A 218 -7.09 -2.79 -23.52
CA LYS A 218 -7.01 -2.97 -24.97
C LYS A 218 -6.88 -4.45 -25.36
N GLY A 219 -7.61 -4.86 -26.40
CA GLY A 219 -7.52 -6.21 -26.97
C GLY A 219 -8.43 -7.26 -26.31
N SER A 220 -9.29 -6.85 -25.37
CA SER A 220 -10.34 -7.71 -24.83
C SER A 220 -11.68 -7.42 -25.51
N ALA A 221 -12.19 -8.37 -26.29
CA ALA A 221 -13.49 -8.25 -26.95
C ALA A 221 -14.63 -8.02 -25.93
N ALA A 222 -14.55 -8.67 -24.76
CA ALA A 222 -15.51 -8.48 -23.69
C ALA A 222 -15.49 -7.06 -23.12
N ALA A 223 -14.30 -6.47 -22.96
CA ALA A 223 -14.16 -5.08 -22.52
C ALA A 223 -14.68 -4.10 -23.58
N ASP A 224 -14.35 -4.33 -24.86
CA ASP A 224 -14.83 -3.51 -25.96
C ASP A 224 -16.37 -3.53 -26.06
N ASP A 225 -16.98 -4.70 -25.95
CA ASP A 225 -18.44 -4.86 -25.97
C ASP A 225 -19.12 -4.26 -24.74
N PHE A 226 -18.49 -4.38 -23.56
CA PHE A 226 -18.93 -3.68 -22.36
C PHE A 226 -18.95 -2.15 -22.59
N VAL A 227 -17.86 -1.58 -23.12
CA VAL A 227 -17.75 -0.14 -23.38
C VAL A 227 -18.78 0.32 -24.41
N LYS A 228 -19.01 -0.44 -25.49
CA LYS A 228 -20.07 -0.13 -26.47
C LYS A 228 -21.44 -0.07 -25.81
N LYS A 229 -21.78 -1.03 -24.94
CA LYS A 229 -23.04 -1.03 -24.18
C LYS A 229 -23.14 0.19 -23.26
N GLN A 230 -22.05 0.54 -22.56
CA GLN A 230 -22.03 1.73 -21.71
C GLN A 230 -22.19 3.02 -22.52
N ARG A 231 -21.59 3.15 -23.70
CA ARG A 231 -21.78 4.32 -24.58
C ARG A 231 -23.21 4.50 -25.05
N LEU A 232 -23.94 3.39 -25.26
CA LEU A 232 -25.37 3.44 -25.61
C LEU A 232 -26.24 3.82 -24.41
N ALA A 233 -25.88 3.37 -23.20
CA ALA A 233 -26.65 3.62 -21.99
C ALA A 233 -26.39 5.01 -21.38
N ASP A 234 -25.13 5.46 -21.39
CA ASP A 234 -24.65 6.71 -20.80
C ASP A 234 -23.39 7.20 -21.53
N ALA A 235 -23.59 7.84 -22.69
CA ALA A 235 -22.49 8.36 -23.49
C ALA A 235 -21.65 9.41 -22.74
N GLN A 236 -22.29 10.26 -21.93
CA GLN A 236 -21.61 11.33 -21.19
C GLN A 236 -20.73 10.73 -20.08
N GLY A 237 -21.22 9.78 -19.31
CA GLY A 237 -20.44 9.11 -18.28
C GLY A 237 -19.20 8.38 -18.84
N VAL A 238 -19.28 7.84 -20.05
CA VAL A 238 -18.10 7.29 -20.74
C VAL A 238 -17.12 8.38 -21.15
N MET A 239 -17.60 9.50 -21.70
CA MET A 239 -16.74 10.64 -22.06
C MET A 239 -16.00 11.20 -20.84
N ASP A 240 -16.70 11.38 -19.72
CA ASP A 240 -16.10 11.87 -18.47
C ASP A 240 -15.02 10.90 -17.95
N ALA A 241 -15.28 9.59 -18.00
CA ALA A 241 -14.30 8.57 -17.62
C ALA A 241 -13.06 8.59 -18.51
N GLU A 242 -13.22 8.78 -19.83
CA GLU A 242 -12.11 8.93 -20.77
C GLU A 242 -11.30 10.20 -20.52
N GLU A 243 -11.94 11.32 -20.19
CA GLU A 243 -11.25 12.57 -19.84
C GLU A 243 -10.41 12.41 -18.57
N LEU A 244 -10.99 11.82 -17.51
CA LEU A 244 -10.25 11.51 -16.29
C LEU A 244 -9.05 10.59 -16.56
N LEU A 245 -9.20 9.59 -17.43
CA LEU A 245 -8.10 8.71 -17.82
C LEU A 245 -6.99 9.45 -18.59
N LYS A 246 -7.33 10.48 -19.39
CA LYS A 246 -6.34 11.31 -20.08
C LYS A 246 -5.55 12.18 -19.10
N LEU A 247 -6.22 12.75 -18.09
CA LEU A 247 -5.57 13.58 -17.06
C LEU A 247 -4.56 12.80 -16.20
N GLU A 248 -4.74 11.49 -16.08
CA GLU A 248 -3.80 10.62 -15.35
C GLU A 248 -2.55 10.23 -16.15
N GLN A 249 -2.54 10.48 -17.46
CA GLN A 249 -1.36 10.18 -18.27
C GLN A 249 -0.26 11.20 -17.95
N PRO A 250 1.00 10.75 -17.79
CA PRO A 250 2.12 11.68 -17.60
C PRO A 250 2.16 12.67 -18.77
N ALA A 251 2.37 13.96 -18.45
CA ALA A 251 2.54 14.97 -19.47
C ALA A 251 3.64 14.54 -20.46
N PRO A 252 3.45 14.73 -21.78
CA PRO A 252 4.51 14.44 -22.73
C PRO A 252 5.78 15.19 -22.32
N PRO A 253 6.97 14.58 -22.48
CA PRO A 253 8.21 15.26 -22.15
C PRO A 253 8.25 16.60 -22.88
N ALA A 254 8.61 17.66 -22.15
CA ALA A 254 8.79 18.99 -22.74
C ALA A 254 9.81 18.86 -23.90
N LYS A 255 9.44 19.37 -25.07
CA LYS A 255 10.29 19.39 -26.26
C LYS A 255 11.50 20.30 -26.05
#